data_AF-A0A6J1AKK2-F1
#
_entry.id   AF-A0A6J1AKK2-F1
#
_cell.length_a   1.000
_cell.length_b   1.000
_cell.length_c   1.000
_cell.angle_alpha   90.00
_cell.angle_beta   90.00
_cell.angle_gamma   90.00
#
_symmetry.space_group_name_H-M   'P 1'
#
loop_
_entity.id
_entity.type
_entity.pdbx_description
1 polymer ?
#
loop_
_entity_poly.entity_id
_entity_poly.type
_entity_poly.pdbx_seq_one_letter_code
_entity_poly.pdbx_strand_id
1 'polypeptide(L)'
;MKMAIISSSILVPAILVLMLQYEAIHSASTTYIVGDEEGWDLSIDLEGWTKGKDFHAGDILDFIYDRVLFNVVVVNQTGHDTCTVNDGATEFTSGDDKIPLAFGANYFICSKEPGACAGGMKMAINATAPPPPPSK
;
A
#
# COMPACT_ATOMS: atom_id res chain seq x y z
N MET A 1 -29.31 -10.36 41.06
CA MET A 1 -28.06 -10.17 40.31
C MET A 1 -26.91 -10.62 41.20
N LYS A 2 -26.11 -11.61 40.79
CA LYS A 2 -24.92 -12.05 41.54
C LYS A 2 -23.72 -11.31 40.96
N MET A 3 -23.18 -10.36 41.70
CA MET A 3 -21.91 -9.73 41.34
C MET A 3 -20.79 -10.74 41.60
N ALA A 4 -20.17 -11.22 40.53
CA ALA A 4 -18.96 -12.02 40.62
C ALA A 4 -17.80 -11.11 41.03
N ILE A 5 -17.21 -11.37 42.19
CA ILE A 5 -15.98 -10.71 42.62
C ILE A 5 -14.85 -11.35 41.82
N ILE A 6 -14.36 -10.64 40.80
CA ILE A 6 -13.26 -11.11 39.96
C ILE A 6 -11.96 -10.90 40.76
N SER A 7 -11.32 -12.00 41.16
CA SER A 7 -10.07 -11.98 41.93
C SER A 7 -8.96 -11.25 41.17
N SER A 8 -8.19 -10.40 41.86
CA SER A 8 -7.01 -9.71 41.28
C SER A 8 -5.97 -10.69 40.73
N SER A 9 -5.91 -11.91 41.26
CA SER A 9 -5.03 -12.98 40.76
C SER A 9 -5.50 -13.57 39.42
N ILE A 10 -6.76 -13.36 39.02
CA ILE A 10 -7.32 -13.75 37.71
C ILE A 10 -7.17 -12.61 36.69
N LEU A 11 -7.24 -11.36 37.15
CA LEU A 11 -7.07 -10.17 36.32
C LEU A 11 -5.66 -10.07 35.72
N VAL A 12 -4.61 -10.36 36.49
CA VAL A 12 -3.21 -10.29 36.02
C VAL A 12 -2.93 -11.25 34.85
N PRO A 13 -3.23 -12.56 34.92
CA PRO A 13 -3.04 -13.47 33.79
C PRO A 13 -3.99 -13.16 32.63
N ALA A 14 -5.21 -12.68 32.87
CA ALA A 14 -6.11 -12.26 31.79
C ALA A 14 -5.56 -11.05 31.00
N ILE A 15 -4.99 -10.06 31.70
CA ILE A 15 -4.34 -8.89 31.08
C ILE A 15 -3.06 -9.30 30.34
N LEU A 16 -2.24 -10.18 30.90
CA LEU A 16 -1.07 -10.75 30.22
C LEU A 16 -1.47 -11.53 28.97
N VAL A 17 -2.52 -12.35 29.05
CA VAL A 17 -3.06 -13.08 27.91
C VAL A 17 -3.61 -12.11 26.87
N LEU A 18 -4.28 -11.00 27.24
CA LEU A 18 -4.73 -9.93 26.34
C LEU A 18 -3.58 -9.16 25.68
N MET A 19 -2.49 -8.90 26.39
CA MET A 19 -1.30 -8.25 25.83
C MET A 19 -0.53 -9.18 24.88
N LEU A 20 -0.48 -10.48 25.15
CA LEU A 20 0.13 -11.48 24.25
C LEU A 20 -0.64 -11.65 22.92
N GLN A 21 -1.95 -11.36 22.89
CA GLN A 21 -2.75 -11.35 21.64
C GLN A 21 -2.56 -10.05 20.85
N TYR A 22 -2.21 -8.95 21.53
CA TYR A 22 -2.01 -7.66 20.88
C TYR A 22 -0.76 -7.67 19.97
N GLU A 23 0.26 -8.44 20.33
CA GLU A 23 1.48 -8.58 19.51
C GLU A 23 1.30 -9.49 18.28
N ALA A 24 0.19 -10.23 18.17
CA ALA A 24 -0.04 -11.16 17.07
C ALA A 24 -0.59 -10.51 15.77
N ILE A 25 -0.88 -9.20 15.78
CA ILE A 25 -1.51 -8.50 14.65
C ILE A 25 -0.52 -7.67 13.82
N HIS A 26 0.72 -7.49 14.29
CA HIS A 26 1.72 -6.73 13.53
C HIS A 26 2.44 -7.64 12.53
N SER A 27 1.74 -8.02 11.45
CA SER A 27 2.45 -8.36 10.21
C SER A 27 3.17 -7.08 9.77
N ALA A 28 4.50 -7.08 9.79
CA ALA A 28 5.27 -5.93 9.34
C ALA A 28 4.94 -5.67 7.87
N SER A 29 4.45 -4.47 7.56
CA SER A 29 4.24 -3.99 6.19
C SER A 29 5.59 -3.81 5.51
N THR A 30 5.71 -4.29 4.27
CA THR A 30 6.89 -4.04 3.43
C THR A 30 6.72 -2.72 2.72
N THR A 31 7.76 -1.89 2.71
CA THR A 31 7.79 -0.66 1.90
C THR A 31 8.60 -0.90 0.62
N TYR A 32 8.00 -0.60 -0.53
CA TYR A 32 8.62 -0.69 -1.83
C TYR A 32 8.80 0.72 -2.40
N ILE A 33 10.05 1.11 -2.67
CA ILE A 33 10.33 2.34 -3.42
C ILE A 33 10.00 2.06 -4.88
N VAL A 34 8.98 2.75 -5.39
CA VAL A 34 8.52 2.54 -6.76
C VAL A 34 9.62 2.99 -7.71
N GLY A 35 10.08 2.06 -8.54
CA GLY A 35 11.17 2.31 -9.48
C GLY A 35 12.58 2.31 -8.87
N ASP A 36 12.73 1.91 -7.60
CA ASP A 36 14.01 1.83 -6.90
C ASP A 36 14.80 3.15 -6.97
N GLU A 37 16.00 3.19 -7.56
CA GLU A 37 16.84 4.41 -7.65
C GLU A 37 16.30 5.45 -8.64
N GLU A 38 15.54 5.03 -9.65
CA GLU A 38 14.98 5.92 -10.70
C GLU A 38 13.71 6.62 -10.23
N GLY A 39 13.01 6.04 -9.25
CA GLY A 39 11.76 6.58 -8.72
C GLY A 39 10.57 6.43 -9.68
N TRP A 40 9.52 7.21 -9.40
CA TRP A 40 8.35 7.32 -10.26
C TRP A 40 8.65 8.33 -11.37
N ASP A 41 9.17 7.82 -12.49
CA ASP A 41 9.58 8.58 -13.68
C ASP A 41 9.09 7.92 -14.99
N LEU A 42 9.31 8.58 -16.13
CA LEU A 42 9.06 8.01 -17.46
C LEU A 42 10.20 7.11 -17.96
N SER A 43 11.39 7.18 -17.36
CA SER A 43 12.55 6.39 -17.74
C SER A 43 12.47 4.92 -17.30
N ILE A 44 11.58 4.58 -16.37
CA ILE A 44 11.53 3.27 -15.71
C ILE A 44 10.57 2.29 -16.40
N ASP A 45 11.04 1.05 -16.60
CA ASP A 45 10.21 -0.10 -16.91
C ASP A 45 9.46 -0.58 -15.65
N LEU A 46 8.25 -0.06 -15.43
CA LEU A 46 7.40 -0.43 -14.30
C LEU A 46 6.93 -1.89 -14.37
N GLU A 47 6.72 -2.45 -15.56
CA GLU A 47 6.37 -3.87 -15.70
C GLU A 47 7.53 -4.76 -15.21
N GLY A 48 8.75 -4.43 -15.64
CA GLY A 48 9.98 -5.05 -15.16
C GLY A 48 10.17 -4.89 -13.66
N TRP A 49 9.93 -3.70 -13.11
CA TRP A 49 10.10 -3.41 -11.68
C TRP A 49 9.18 -4.27 -10.80
N THR A 50 7.92 -4.47 -11.21
CA THR A 50 6.97 -5.31 -10.44
C THR A 50 7.32 -6.80 -10.43
N LYS A 51 8.17 -7.27 -11.36
CA LYS A 51 8.45 -8.69 -11.56
C LYS A 51 9.16 -9.31 -10.35
N GLY A 52 8.58 -10.39 -9.83
CA GLY A 52 9.15 -11.16 -8.72
C GLY A 52 8.98 -10.50 -7.35
N LYS A 53 8.22 -9.40 -7.26
CA LYS A 53 7.79 -8.82 -5.99
C LYS A 53 6.46 -9.44 -5.56
N ASP A 54 6.37 -9.83 -4.29
CA ASP A 54 5.15 -10.34 -3.69
C ASP A 54 4.46 -9.24 -2.89
N PHE A 55 3.46 -8.61 -3.50
CA PHE A 55 2.71 -7.53 -2.86
C PHE A 55 1.58 -8.07 -1.98
N HIS A 56 1.44 -7.52 -0.79
CA HIS A 56 0.40 -7.86 0.17
C HIS A 56 -0.42 -6.61 0.56
N ALA A 57 -1.66 -6.85 0.95
CA ALA A 57 -2.51 -5.78 1.48
C ALA A 57 -1.86 -5.17 2.73
N GLY A 58 -1.75 -3.84 2.75
CA GLY A 58 -1.06 -3.10 3.80
C GLY A 58 0.42 -2.85 3.54
N ASP A 59 1.05 -3.48 2.56
CA ASP A 59 2.36 -3.05 2.07
C ASP A 59 2.28 -1.60 1.55
N ILE A 60 3.38 -0.86 1.63
CA ILE A 60 3.46 0.55 1.26
C ILE A 60 4.21 0.68 -0.06
N LEU A 61 3.64 1.42 -1.00
CA LEU A 61 4.36 1.95 -2.14
C LEU A 61 4.85 3.36 -1.83
N ASP A 62 6.14 3.58 -1.94
CA ASP A 62 6.79 4.85 -1.73
C ASP A 62 7.11 5.50 -3.08
N PHE A 63 6.33 6.50 -3.46
CA PHE A 63 6.45 7.20 -4.73
C PHE A 63 7.32 8.45 -4.55
N ILE A 64 8.55 8.39 -5.05
CA ILE A 64 9.49 9.51 -5.06
C ILE A 64 9.60 10.04 -6.49
N TYR A 65 9.36 11.33 -6.70
CA TYR A 65 9.33 11.94 -8.04
C TYR A 65 9.53 13.46 -8.03
N ASP A 66 9.87 14.04 -9.19
CA ASP A 66 9.85 15.48 -9.37
C ASP A 66 8.41 16.00 -9.35
N ARG A 67 7.99 16.51 -8.19
CA ARG A 67 6.65 17.08 -7.99
C ARG A 67 6.32 18.27 -8.89
N VAL A 68 7.28 18.88 -9.58
CA VAL A 68 7.00 19.92 -10.58
C VAL A 68 6.40 19.29 -11.83
N LEU A 69 6.89 18.11 -12.23
CA LEU A 69 6.51 17.42 -13.45
C LEU A 69 5.39 16.40 -13.21
N PHE A 70 5.50 15.60 -12.15
CA PHE A 70 4.67 14.43 -11.97
C PHE A 70 3.78 14.51 -10.73
N ASN A 71 2.83 13.58 -10.67
CA ASN A 71 1.94 13.30 -9.55
C ASN A 71 1.65 11.80 -9.51
N VAL A 72 0.92 11.36 -8.49
CA VAL A 72 0.36 10.01 -8.44
C VAL A 72 -1.14 10.11 -8.25
N VAL A 73 -1.90 9.44 -9.09
CA VAL A 73 -3.36 9.34 -8.95
C VAL A 73 -3.74 7.88 -8.82
N VAL A 74 -4.43 7.56 -7.73
CA VAL A 74 -5.05 6.26 -7.52
C VAL A 74 -6.40 6.26 -8.23
N VAL A 75 -6.56 5.35 -9.19
CA VAL A 75 -7.72 5.27 -10.08
C VAL A 75 -8.35 3.87 -10.03
N ASN A 76 -9.48 3.70 -10.72
CA ASN A 76 -9.99 2.35 -11.00
C ASN A 76 -9.35 1.78 -12.29
N GLN A 77 -9.68 0.53 -12.62
CA GLN A 77 -9.15 -0.12 -13.83
C GLN A 77 -9.43 0.68 -15.11
N THR A 78 -10.64 1.22 -15.27
CA THR A 78 -10.99 2.04 -16.45
C THR A 78 -10.14 3.29 -16.52
N GLY A 79 -9.94 4.00 -15.40
CA GLY A 79 -9.07 5.17 -15.33
C GLY A 79 -7.64 4.84 -15.70
N HIS A 80 -7.12 3.71 -15.23
CA HIS A 80 -5.80 3.22 -15.62
C HIS A 80 -5.69 2.90 -17.11
N ASP A 81 -6.62 2.13 -17.66
CA ASP A 81 -6.58 1.66 -19.04
C ASP A 81 -6.76 2.81 -20.04
N THR A 82 -7.52 3.82 -19.66
CA THR A 82 -7.79 5.01 -20.50
C THR A 82 -6.92 6.21 -20.16
N CYS A 83 -6.06 6.12 -19.14
CA CYS A 83 -5.29 7.25 -18.61
C CYS A 83 -6.18 8.45 -18.22
N THR A 84 -7.29 8.19 -17.54
CA THR A 84 -8.23 9.21 -17.08
C THR A 84 -8.36 9.22 -15.57
N VAL A 85 -8.47 10.41 -15.00
CA VAL A 85 -8.82 10.61 -13.59
C VAL A 85 -10.33 10.44 -13.46
N ASN A 86 -10.76 9.27 -12.99
CA ASN A 86 -12.18 8.93 -12.86
C ASN A 86 -12.78 9.35 -11.51
N ASP A 87 -14.10 9.26 -11.39
CA ASP A 87 -14.80 9.54 -10.12
C ASP A 87 -14.27 8.67 -8.98
N GLY A 88 -14.01 9.31 -7.83
CA GLY A 88 -13.45 8.66 -6.65
C GLY A 88 -11.93 8.48 -6.67
N ALA A 89 -11.25 8.98 -7.71
CA ALA A 89 -9.79 8.99 -7.74
C ALA A 89 -9.21 9.86 -6.61
N THR A 90 -8.06 9.45 -6.09
CA THR A 90 -7.31 10.21 -5.08
C THR A 90 -5.98 10.65 -5.66
N GLU A 91 -5.69 11.94 -5.57
CA GLU A 91 -4.47 12.54 -6.11
C GLU A 91 -3.48 12.89 -4.99
N PHE A 92 -2.20 12.62 -5.27
CA PHE A 92 -1.06 12.89 -4.42
C PHE A 92 -0.01 13.70 -5.20
N THR A 93 0.57 14.71 -4.56
CA THR A 93 1.41 15.73 -5.22
C THR A 93 2.63 16.17 -4.40
N SER A 94 2.98 15.42 -3.34
CA SER A 94 4.03 15.86 -2.43
C SER A 94 5.45 15.67 -3.01
N GLY A 95 5.62 14.70 -3.91
CA GLY A 95 6.91 14.23 -4.42
C GLY A 95 7.55 13.10 -3.62
N ASP A 96 6.95 12.73 -2.47
CA ASP A 96 7.32 11.61 -1.60
C ASP A 96 6.01 11.10 -0.94
N ASP A 97 5.26 10.30 -1.70
CA ASP A 97 3.92 9.85 -1.30
C ASP A 97 3.93 8.36 -0.94
N LYS A 98 3.59 8.06 0.32
CA LYS A 98 3.52 6.69 0.86
C LYS A 98 2.08 6.19 0.84
N ILE A 99 1.80 5.28 -0.08
CA ILE A 99 0.44 4.81 -0.35
C ILE A 99 0.33 3.32 0.04
N PRO A 100 -0.51 2.96 1.02
CA PRO A 100 -0.74 1.57 1.37
C PRO A 100 -1.56 0.85 0.29
N LEU A 101 -1.20 -0.39 0.00
CA LEU A 101 -1.92 -1.25 -0.94
C LEU A 101 -3.20 -1.79 -0.31
N ALA A 102 -4.32 -1.65 -1.01
CA ALA A 102 -5.56 -2.36 -0.70
C ALA A 102 -5.45 -3.83 -1.12
N PHE A 103 -6.23 -4.72 -0.50
CA PHE A 103 -6.35 -6.09 -0.98
C PHE A 103 -6.96 -6.13 -2.39
N GLY A 104 -6.36 -6.93 -3.27
CA GLY A 104 -6.77 -7.06 -4.67
C GLY A 104 -6.08 -6.03 -5.57
N ALA A 105 -6.79 -5.57 -6.59
CA ALA A 105 -6.23 -4.72 -7.63
C ALA A 105 -6.10 -3.25 -7.19
N ASN A 106 -4.91 -2.69 -7.40
CA ASN A 106 -4.55 -1.30 -7.14
C ASN A 106 -4.04 -0.70 -8.46
N TYR A 107 -4.49 0.50 -8.80
CA TYR A 107 -4.14 1.15 -10.07
C TYR A 107 -3.67 2.58 -9.84
N PHE A 108 -2.54 2.91 -10.46
CA PHE A 108 -1.85 4.18 -10.31
C PHE A 108 -1.55 4.76 -11.70
N ILE A 109 -1.69 6.08 -11.85
CA ILE A 109 -1.29 6.81 -13.05
C ILE A 109 -0.60 8.14 -12.69
N CYS A 110 0.21 8.67 -13.60
CA CYS A 110 0.57 10.08 -13.62
C CYS A 110 -0.38 10.84 -14.56
N SER A 111 -1.06 11.85 -14.06
CA SER A 111 -2.00 12.68 -14.85
C SER A 111 -1.52 14.11 -15.05
N LYS A 112 -0.45 14.53 -14.36
CA LYS A 112 0.02 15.91 -14.36
C LYS A 112 0.74 16.30 -15.66
N GLU A 113 1.72 15.51 -16.07
CA GLU A 113 2.45 15.74 -17.31
C GLU A 113 1.66 15.16 -18.49
N PRO A 114 1.29 15.97 -19.50
CA PRO A 114 0.55 15.49 -20.65
C PRO A 114 1.25 14.33 -21.37
N GLY A 115 0.54 13.21 -21.53
CA GLY A 115 1.05 12.02 -22.20
C GLY A 115 1.87 11.08 -21.31
N ALA A 116 2.20 11.45 -20.06
CA ALA A 116 3.02 10.60 -19.19
C ALA A 116 2.41 9.21 -18.93
N CYS A 117 1.11 9.14 -18.58
CA CYS A 117 0.43 7.85 -18.40
C CYS A 117 0.45 7.00 -19.68
N ALA A 118 0.17 7.60 -20.85
CA ALA A 118 0.19 6.89 -22.13
C ALA A 118 1.61 6.48 -22.54
N GLY A 119 2.62 7.22 -22.08
CA GLY A 119 4.04 6.92 -22.23
C GLY A 119 4.56 5.83 -21.29
N GLY A 120 3.71 5.28 -20.40
CA GLY A 120 4.07 4.16 -19.54
C GLY A 120 4.09 4.49 -18.05
N MET A 121 3.85 5.75 -17.65
CA MET A 121 3.83 6.18 -16.24
C MET A 121 2.50 5.83 -15.57
N LYS A 122 2.22 4.52 -15.52
CA LYS A 122 1.03 3.87 -14.97
C LYS A 122 1.43 2.50 -14.44
N MET A 123 0.76 2.05 -13.39
CA MET A 123 1.09 0.79 -12.74
C MET A 123 -0.17 0.11 -12.20
N ALA A 124 -0.24 -1.21 -12.38
CA ALA A 124 -1.28 -2.06 -11.82
C ALA A 124 -0.63 -3.13 -10.94
N ILE A 125 -1.07 -3.23 -9.69
CA ILE A 125 -0.57 -4.21 -8.72
C ILE A 125 -1.76 -4.99 -8.16
N ASN A 126 -1.65 -6.32 -8.12
CA ASN A 126 -2.61 -7.16 -7.41
C ASN A 126 -2.00 -7.63 -6.08
N ALA A 127 -2.42 -7.00 -4.98
CA ALA A 127 -1.94 -7.32 -3.65
C ALA A 127 -2.75 -8.46 -3.03
N THR A 128 -2.06 -9.46 -2.47
CA THR A 128 -2.67 -10.63 -1.85
C THR A 128 -2.82 -10.47 -0.34
N ALA A 129 -3.37 -11.47 0.34
CA ALA A 129 -3.42 -11.44 1.81
C ALA A 129 -2.01 -11.60 2.36
N PRO A 130 -1.61 -10.85 3.40
CA PRO A 130 -0.32 -11.04 4.07
C PRO A 130 -0.10 -12.50 4.46
N PRO A 131 1.15 -13.00 4.41
CA PRO A 131 1.43 -14.35 4.87
C PRO A 131 1.03 -14.49 6.35
N PRO A 132 0.54 -15.66 6.77
CA PRO A 132 0.23 -15.89 8.17
C PRO A 132 1.48 -15.63 9.02
N PRO A 133 1.33 -15.07 10.23
CA PRO A 133 2.46 -14.85 11.13
C PRO A 133 3.26 -16.14 11.30
N PRO A 134 4.60 -16.09 11.33
CA PRO A 134 5.41 -17.28 11.54
C PRO A 134 4.99 -17.95 12.84
N SER A 135 4.65 -19.24 12.76
CA SER A 135 4.34 -20.05 13.94
C SER A 135 5.59 -20.15 14.81
N LYS A 136 5.51 -19.64 16.05
CA LYS A 136 6.55 -19.83 17.07
C LYS A 136 6.60 -21.28 17.56
#